data_AF-A0A6I1FW93-F1
#
_entry.id   AF-A0A6I1FW93-F1
#
_cell.length_a   1.000
_cell.length_b   1.000
_cell.length_c   1.000
_cell.angle_alpha   90.00
_cell.angle_beta   90.00
_cell.angle_gamma   90.00
#
_symmetry.space_group_name_H-M   'P 1'
#
loop_
_entity.id
_entity.type
_entity.pdbx_description
1 polymer ?
#
loop_
_entity_poly.entity_id
_entity_poly.type
_entity_poly.pdbx_seq_one_letter_code
_entity_poly.pdbx_strand_id
1 'polypeptide(L)'
;MGDQNWWRNQEPPDAVPDGWGWDQDAWISGTHIGCLPEPGPAEGGLIARLFFRARISDVDLVLNDVQLVAAWSQFDRCHFRQRVRPVLNDYGVAAQGSFGNRPTLYRDCTFERVRFKQLGGFNMDSARFERCTFIHCRWEGHFATQADIIDCVFVGRMNGCVWFGHGPDAQGSSRRNVIEGNDFTATQFTANVGWRQDVPISAQTWPQGYIPLIDG
;
A
#
# COMPACT_ATOMS: atom_id res chain seq x y z
N MET A 1 24.24 -0.20 -1.29
CA MET A 1 23.43 -1.44 -1.23
C MET A 1 22.52 -1.28 -0.03
N GLY A 2 21.23 -1.01 -0.24
CA GLY A 2 20.28 -0.78 0.85
C GLY A 2 20.05 -2.05 1.66
N ASP A 3 20.03 -1.92 2.98
CA ASP A 3 19.94 -3.02 3.94
C ASP A 3 18.81 -4.00 3.62
N GLN A 4 19.14 -5.29 3.75
CA GLN A 4 18.25 -6.45 3.58
C GLN A 4 17.08 -6.49 4.61
N ASN A 5 16.98 -5.51 5.50
CA ASN A 5 16.01 -5.50 6.59
C ASN A 5 14.56 -5.20 6.15
N TRP A 6 14.34 -4.62 4.97
CA TRP A 6 12.97 -4.28 4.56
C TRP A 6 12.11 -5.51 4.25
N TRP A 7 12.74 -6.63 3.86
CA TRP A 7 12.09 -7.93 3.74
C TRP A 7 11.86 -8.61 5.09
N ARG A 8 12.18 -7.93 6.19
CA ARG A 8 11.92 -8.36 7.57
C ARG A 8 12.58 -9.71 7.88
N ASN A 9 13.81 -9.91 7.38
CA ASN A 9 14.58 -11.16 7.48
C ASN A 9 13.87 -12.37 6.87
N GLN A 10 12.91 -12.14 5.96
CA GLN A 10 12.29 -13.19 5.18
C GLN A 10 12.91 -13.20 3.78
N GLU A 11 13.03 -14.39 3.21
CA GLU A 11 13.51 -14.56 1.84
C GLU A 11 12.32 -14.83 0.91
N PRO A 12 12.29 -14.21 -0.29
CA PRO A 12 11.34 -14.61 -1.30
C PRO A 12 11.53 -16.08 -1.67
N PRO A 13 10.45 -16.84 -1.90
CA PRO A 13 10.58 -18.14 -2.56
C PRO A 13 11.13 -17.96 -3.97
N ASP A 14 11.72 -19.01 -4.53
CA ASP A 14 12.36 -18.92 -5.85
C ASP A 14 11.37 -18.68 -6.99
N ALA A 15 10.16 -19.23 -6.86
CA ALA A 15 9.05 -19.07 -7.79
C ALA A 15 7.77 -18.71 -7.04
N VAL A 16 6.77 -18.25 -7.80
CA VAL A 16 5.42 -18.03 -7.26
C VAL A 16 4.92 -19.36 -6.67
N PRO A 17 4.53 -19.41 -5.38
CA PRO A 17 4.08 -20.66 -4.79
C PRO A 17 2.82 -21.21 -5.44
N ASP A 18 2.78 -22.53 -5.60
CA ASP A 18 1.57 -23.23 -6.03
C ASP A 18 0.41 -22.94 -5.07
N GLY A 19 -0.78 -22.69 -5.61
CA GLY A 19 -1.98 -22.41 -4.82
C GLY A 19 -2.26 -20.93 -4.50
N TRP A 20 -1.48 -19.99 -5.04
CA TRP A 20 -1.82 -18.56 -4.98
C TRP A 20 -2.98 -18.16 -5.90
N GLY A 21 -3.59 -19.11 -6.60
CA GLY A 21 -4.89 -18.95 -7.27
C GLY A 21 -4.86 -18.21 -8.61
N TRP A 22 -3.67 -17.91 -9.13
CA TRP A 22 -3.47 -17.27 -10.42
C TRP A 22 -2.56 -18.10 -11.30
N ASP A 23 -2.73 -17.97 -12.62
CA ASP A 23 -1.81 -18.54 -13.60
C ASP A 23 -0.38 -18.04 -13.35
N GLN A 24 0.62 -18.92 -13.44
CA GLN A 24 2.02 -18.56 -13.24
C GLN A 24 2.47 -17.49 -14.24
N ASP A 25 1.93 -17.53 -15.47
CA ASP A 25 2.26 -16.58 -16.54
C ASP A 25 1.60 -15.20 -16.33
N ALA A 26 0.67 -15.06 -15.40
CA ALA A 26 0.05 -13.77 -15.07
C ALA A 26 0.93 -12.87 -14.19
N TRP A 27 2.04 -13.40 -13.66
CA TRP A 27 2.93 -12.69 -12.73
C TRP A 27 4.03 -11.91 -13.44
N ILE A 28 4.05 -10.61 -13.21
CA ILE A 28 5.14 -9.73 -13.63
C ILE A 28 6.31 -9.93 -12.66
N SER A 29 7.42 -10.43 -13.20
CA SER A 29 8.67 -10.66 -12.48
C SER A 29 9.84 -9.96 -13.17
N GLY A 30 10.98 -9.83 -12.48
CA GLY A 30 12.18 -9.20 -13.06
C GLY A 30 12.13 -7.67 -13.04
N THR A 31 12.98 -7.03 -13.85
CA THR A 31 13.15 -5.56 -13.83
C THR A 31 12.42 -4.90 -15.00
N HIS A 32 11.64 -3.85 -14.70
CA HIS A 32 10.87 -3.08 -15.69
C HIS A 32 10.99 -1.58 -15.40
N ILE A 33 11.30 -0.78 -16.42
CA ILE A 33 11.50 0.67 -16.28
C ILE A 33 10.66 1.39 -17.33
N GLY A 34 9.86 2.37 -16.90
CA GLY A 34 9.05 3.23 -17.77
C GLY A 34 7.78 2.58 -18.33
N CYS A 35 7.78 1.26 -18.52
CA CYS A 35 6.61 0.51 -19.00
C CYS A 35 6.47 -0.84 -18.30
N LEU A 36 5.24 -1.36 -18.29
CA LEU A 36 4.92 -2.71 -17.85
C LEU A 36 4.49 -3.58 -19.04
N PRO A 37 4.63 -4.91 -18.93
CA PRO A 37 4.02 -5.83 -19.88
C PRO A 37 2.51 -5.63 -19.99
N GLU A 38 1.94 -6.13 -21.09
CA GLU A 38 0.49 -6.10 -21.27
C GLU A 38 -0.23 -6.79 -20.12
N PRO A 39 -1.35 -6.21 -19.64
CA PRO A 39 -2.16 -6.82 -18.60
C PRO A 39 -2.76 -8.16 -18.98
N GLY A 40 -2.76 -9.09 -18.02
CA GLY A 40 -3.65 -10.25 -18.05
C GLY A 40 -5.07 -9.86 -17.60
N PRO A 41 -6.09 -10.63 -17.99
CA PRO A 41 -7.45 -10.47 -17.46
C PRO A 41 -7.54 -10.95 -15.99
N ALA A 42 -8.49 -10.41 -15.24
CA ALA A 42 -8.89 -10.86 -13.91
C ALA A 42 -10.41 -11.04 -13.82
N GLU A 43 -10.89 -11.66 -12.73
CA GLU A 43 -12.32 -11.84 -12.49
C GLU A 43 -13.09 -10.51 -12.45
N GLY A 44 -14.37 -10.57 -12.83
CA GLY A 44 -15.27 -9.42 -12.73
C GLY A 44 -14.91 -8.25 -13.65
N GLY A 45 -14.21 -8.51 -14.76
CA GLY A 45 -13.80 -7.47 -15.71
C GLY A 45 -12.66 -6.58 -15.22
N LEU A 46 -11.94 -7.01 -14.19
CA LEU A 46 -10.72 -6.34 -13.75
C LEU A 46 -9.52 -6.76 -14.60
N ILE A 47 -8.45 -5.98 -14.47
CA ILE A 47 -7.15 -6.20 -15.07
C ILE A 47 -6.20 -6.71 -13.99
N ALA A 48 -5.55 -7.85 -14.24
CA ALA A 48 -4.56 -8.41 -13.33
C ALA A 48 -3.26 -7.59 -13.36
N ARG A 49 -2.84 -7.14 -12.17
CA ARG A 49 -1.52 -6.54 -11.92
C ARG A 49 -0.87 -7.31 -10.78
N LEU A 50 -0.29 -8.45 -11.13
CA LEU A 50 0.32 -9.36 -10.17
C LEU A 50 1.84 -9.22 -10.28
N PHE A 51 2.52 -8.94 -9.16
CA PHE A 51 3.95 -8.69 -9.11
C PHE A 51 4.61 -9.65 -8.13
N PHE A 52 5.65 -10.33 -8.58
CA PHE A 52 6.44 -11.25 -7.79
C PHE A 52 7.92 -11.11 -8.12
N ARG A 53 8.78 -10.86 -7.12
CA ARG A 53 10.22 -10.62 -7.35
C ARG A 53 10.47 -9.55 -8.42
N ALA A 54 9.58 -8.56 -8.50
CA ALA A 54 9.64 -7.51 -9.49
C ALA A 54 10.43 -6.30 -8.98
N ARG A 55 11.14 -5.62 -9.88
CA ARG A 55 11.76 -4.32 -9.65
C ARG A 55 11.21 -3.37 -10.70
N ILE A 56 10.32 -2.49 -10.29
CA ILE A 56 9.60 -1.60 -11.18
C ILE A 56 10.07 -0.16 -10.92
N SER A 57 10.33 0.61 -11.96
CA SER A 57 10.68 2.02 -11.79
C SER A 57 10.06 2.92 -12.84
N ASP A 58 9.73 4.15 -12.42
CA ASP A 58 9.31 5.23 -13.31
C ASP A 58 8.04 4.88 -14.13
N VAL A 59 7.12 4.11 -13.55
CA VAL A 59 5.85 3.69 -14.19
C VAL A 59 4.66 4.45 -13.61
N ASP A 60 3.74 4.90 -14.49
CA ASP A 60 2.40 5.34 -14.13
C ASP A 60 1.39 4.18 -14.22
N LEU A 61 0.83 3.77 -13.07
CA LEU A 61 -0.21 2.76 -12.95
C LEU A 61 -1.57 3.38 -12.64
N VAL A 62 -2.52 3.14 -13.53
CA VAL A 62 -3.94 3.48 -13.32
C VAL A 62 -4.65 2.32 -12.63
N LEU A 63 -5.27 2.59 -11.48
CA LEU A 63 -5.89 1.60 -10.60
C LEU A 63 -7.43 1.55 -10.70
N ASN A 64 -8.02 2.02 -11.79
CA ASN A 64 -9.49 2.14 -11.87
C ASN A 64 -10.19 0.78 -11.97
N ASP A 65 -9.56 -0.16 -12.67
CA ASP A 65 -10.15 -1.45 -13.03
C ASP A 65 -9.12 -2.56 -12.81
N VAL A 66 -8.40 -2.52 -11.69
CA VAL A 66 -7.26 -3.41 -11.42
C VAL A 66 -7.55 -4.33 -10.24
N GLN A 67 -7.17 -5.59 -10.40
CA GLN A 67 -6.88 -6.51 -9.30
C GLN A 67 -5.36 -6.49 -9.06
N LEU A 68 -4.93 -5.85 -7.97
CA LEU A 68 -3.51 -5.69 -7.65
C LEU A 68 -3.05 -6.74 -6.64
N VAL A 69 -1.94 -7.42 -6.92
CA VAL A 69 -1.24 -8.22 -5.93
C VAL A 69 0.25 -7.94 -6.05
N ALA A 70 0.84 -7.33 -5.04
CA ALA A 70 2.28 -7.19 -4.96
C ALA A 70 2.83 -8.06 -3.83
N ALA A 71 3.83 -8.86 -4.19
CA ALA A 71 4.54 -9.73 -3.29
C ALA A 71 6.02 -9.65 -3.61
N TRP A 72 6.86 -9.53 -2.59
CA TRP A 72 8.30 -9.68 -2.77
C TRP A 72 8.84 -8.76 -3.87
N SER A 73 8.36 -7.53 -3.94
CA SER A 73 8.63 -6.64 -5.08
C SER A 73 9.08 -5.27 -4.60
N GLN A 74 9.73 -4.53 -5.49
CA GLN A 74 10.20 -3.18 -5.26
C GLN A 74 9.68 -2.24 -6.35
N PHE A 75 9.22 -1.07 -5.94
CA PHE A 75 8.76 0.00 -6.81
C PHE A 75 9.50 1.28 -6.44
N ASP A 76 10.16 1.91 -7.41
CA ASP A 76 10.89 3.17 -7.20
C ASP A 76 10.36 4.24 -8.16
N ARG A 77 9.97 5.41 -7.64
CA ARG A 77 9.48 6.56 -8.43
C ARG A 77 8.28 6.24 -9.33
N CYS A 78 7.44 5.30 -8.92
CA CYS A 78 6.20 4.97 -9.62
C CYS A 78 5.05 5.89 -9.17
N HIS A 79 4.07 6.08 -10.05
CA HIS A 79 2.85 6.82 -9.77
C HIS A 79 1.63 5.91 -9.85
N PHE A 80 0.93 5.72 -8.74
CA PHE A 80 -0.29 4.93 -8.65
C PHE A 80 -1.48 5.87 -8.52
N ARG A 81 -2.39 5.88 -9.51
CA ARG A 81 -3.50 6.83 -9.52
C ARG A 81 -4.85 6.20 -9.77
N GLN A 82 -5.87 6.74 -9.11
CA GLN A 82 -7.25 6.33 -9.29
C GLN A 82 -8.16 7.52 -9.60
N ARG A 83 -9.22 7.29 -10.36
CA ARG A 83 -10.31 8.25 -10.57
C ARG A 83 -11.21 8.29 -9.34
N VAL A 84 -11.88 9.43 -9.14
CA VAL A 84 -12.81 9.62 -8.04
C VAL A 84 -14.08 8.79 -8.24
N ARG A 85 -14.58 8.67 -9.48
CA ARG A 85 -15.78 7.93 -9.87
C ARG A 85 -15.67 7.39 -11.32
N PRO A 86 -16.46 6.38 -11.70
CA PRO A 86 -17.25 5.50 -10.83
C PRO A 86 -16.33 4.58 -9.99
N VAL A 87 -16.86 4.08 -8.87
CA VAL A 87 -16.12 3.16 -7.98
C VAL A 87 -16.24 1.71 -8.46
N LEU A 88 -17.36 1.38 -9.13
CA LEU A 88 -17.64 0.07 -9.68
C LEU A 88 -17.49 0.12 -11.20
N ASN A 89 -17.01 -0.97 -11.79
CA ASN A 89 -17.05 -1.21 -13.22
C ASN A 89 -18.45 -1.72 -13.65
N ASP A 90 -18.59 -2.05 -14.93
CA ASP A 90 -19.86 -2.51 -15.52
C ASP A 90 -20.38 -3.83 -14.93
N TYR A 91 -19.50 -4.60 -14.27
CA TYR A 91 -19.85 -5.84 -13.57
C TYR A 91 -20.22 -5.62 -12.10
N GLY A 92 -20.25 -4.36 -11.64
CA GLY A 92 -20.52 -4.04 -10.25
C GLY A 92 -19.33 -4.31 -9.31
N VAL A 93 -18.12 -4.45 -9.86
CA VAL A 93 -16.90 -4.77 -9.11
C VAL A 93 -16.02 -3.54 -8.98
N ALA A 94 -15.48 -3.30 -7.78
CA ALA A 94 -14.50 -2.23 -7.56
C ALA A 94 -13.07 -2.74 -7.78
N ALA A 95 -12.20 -1.90 -8.33
CA ALA A 95 -10.77 -2.18 -8.28
C ALA A 95 -10.29 -2.34 -6.83
N GLN A 96 -9.44 -3.34 -6.64
CA GLN A 96 -9.08 -3.83 -5.33
C GLN A 96 -7.75 -4.58 -5.36
N GLY A 97 -7.22 -4.86 -4.17
CA GLY A 97 -6.02 -5.67 -4.07
C GLY A 97 -5.14 -5.29 -2.89
N SER A 98 -3.92 -5.80 -2.92
CA SER A 98 -2.92 -5.56 -1.89
C SER A 98 -1.62 -5.06 -2.48
N PHE A 99 -1.14 -3.95 -1.93
CA PHE A 99 0.21 -3.44 -2.19
C PHE A 99 1.28 -4.26 -1.46
N GLY A 100 0.92 -5.13 -0.53
CA GLY A 100 1.87 -5.84 0.32
C GLY A 100 1.37 -7.20 0.73
N ASN A 101 0.82 -7.97 -0.21
CA ASN A 101 0.32 -9.33 0.06
C ASN A 101 1.42 -10.20 0.67
N ARG A 102 2.66 -9.93 0.27
CA ARG A 102 3.91 -10.27 0.97
C ARG A 102 4.81 -9.03 0.99
N PRO A 103 5.89 -9.01 1.81
CA PRO A 103 6.76 -7.84 1.93
C PRO A 103 7.11 -7.21 0.58
N THR A 104 6.79 -5.94 0.43
CA THR A 104 6.94 -5.18 -0.80
C THR A 104 7.36 -3.77 -0.47
N LEU A 105 8.34 -3.23 -1.18
CA LEU A 105 8.91 -1.91 -0.94
C LEU A 105 8.43 -0.92 -2.01
N TYR A 106 7.96 0.23 -1.56
CA TYR A 106 7.67 1.39 -2.38
C TYR A 106 8.57 2.53 -1.91
N ARG A 107 9.32 3.11 -2.84
CA ARG A 107 10.27 4.17 -2.54
C ARG A 107 10.08 5.34 -3.49
N ASP A 108 10.00 6.55 -2.94
CA ASP A 108 9.84 7.78 -3.71
C ASP A 108 8.62 7.71 -4.68
N CYS A 109 7.61 6.89 -4.34
CA CYS A 109 6.41 6.67 -5.14
C CYS A 109 5.30 7.66 -4.76
N THR A 110 4.39 7.92 -5.69
CA THR A 110 3.19 8.72 -5.43
C THR A 110 1.94 7.86 -5.52
N PHE A 111 1.02 8.03 -4.57
CA PHE A 111 -0.30 7.42 -4.55
C PHE A 111 -1.33 8.54 -4.62
N GLU A 112 -2.01 8.69 -5.75
CA GLU A 112 -2.97 9.77 -5.99
C GLU A 112 -4.39 9.22 -6.04
N ARG A 113 -5.26 9.72 -5.14
CA ARG A 113 -6.69 9.38 -5.04
C ARG A 113 -7.01 7.90 -4.83
N VAL A 114 -5.99 7.10 -4.50
CA VAL A 114 -6.11 5.67 -4.24
C VAL A 114 -7.08 5.45 -3.08
N ARG A 115 -8.03 4.53 -3.28
CA ARG A 115 -9.01 4.16 -2.26
C ARG A 115 -8.49 3.00 -1.42
N PHE A 116 -7.97 3.33 -0.25
CA PHE A 116 -7.62 2.39 0.79
C PHE A 116 -8.87 1.99 1.58
N LYS A 117 -9.23 0.71 1.52
CA LYS A 117 -10.40 0.13 2.21
C LYS A 117 -10.25 -1.38 2.30
N GLN A 118 -10.58 -1.94 3.46
CA GLN A 118 -10.45 -3.38 3.72
C GLN A 118 -11.22 -4.26 2.71
N LEU A 119 -12.45 -3.86 2.33
CA LEU A 119 -13.28 -4.58 1.37
C LEU A 119 -13.62 -3.72 0.15
N GLY A 120 -13.35 -4.28 -1.04
CA GLY A 120 -13.61 -3.66 -2.33
C GLY A 120 -12.75 -2.41 -2.56
N GLY A 121 -11.48 -2.41 -2.14
CA GLY A 121 -10.50 -1.35 -2.32
C GLY A 121 -9.08 -1.90 -2.15
N PHE A 122 -8.10 -1.02 -1.94
CA PHE A 122 -6.70 -1.43 -1.77
C PHE A 122 -6.29 -1.49 -0.30
N ASN A 123 -5.43 -2.45 0.04
CA ASN A 123 -4.79 -2.57 1.35
C ASN A 123 -3.28 -2.41 1.25
N MET A 124 -2.67 -1.91 2.32
CA MET A 124 -1.22 -1.75 2.44
C MET A 124 -0.56 -3.06 2.89
N ASP A 125 -1.19 -3.81 3.80
CA ASP A 125 -0.69 -5.07 4.36
C ASP A 125 0.80 -5.00 4.73
N SER A 126 1.62 -5.96 4.32
CA SER A 126 3.06 -6.02 4.65
C SER A 126 3.93 -5.08 3.79
N ALA A 127 3.35 -4.05 3.17
CA ALA A 127 4.12 -3.09 2.39
C ALA A 127 4.91 -2.14 3.29
N ARG A 128 6.07 -1.71 2.77
CA ARG A 128 6.89 -0.63 3.31
C ARG A 128 6.91 0.52 2.32
N PHE A 129 6.64 1.71 2.82
CA PHE A 129 6.64 2.95 2.05
C PHE A 129 7.74 3.86 2.61
N GLU A 130 8.68 4.25 1.75
CA GLU A 130 9.79 5.14 2.09
C GLU A 130 9.73 6.38 1.21
N ARG A 131 9.61 7.57 1.82
CA ARG A 131 9.54 8.86 1.10
C ARG A 131 8.46 8.91 0.03
N CYS A 132 7.40 8.12 0.21
CA CYS A 132 6.24 8.14 -0.67
C CYS A 132 5.32 9.33 -0.36
N THR A 133 4.56 9.77 -1.35
CA THR A 133 3.55 10.83 -1.19
C THR A 133 2.14 10.27 -1.42
N PHE A 134 1.23 10.51 -0.48
CA PHE A 134 -0.18 10.14 -0.58
C PHE A 134 -1.04 11.39 -0.80
N ILE A 135 -1.56 11.55 -2.02
CA ILE A 135 -2.26 12.75 -2.47
C ILE A 135 -3.75 12.46 -2.61
N HIS A 136 -4.58 13.05 -1.75
CA HIS A 136 -6.04 12.93 -1.80
C HIS A 136 -6.54 11.48 -1.79
N CYS A 137 -5.78 10.55 -1.19
CA CYS A 137 -6.19 9.17 -0.98
C CYS A 137 -7.46 9.11 -0.11
N ARG A 138 -8.27 8.09 -0.35
CA ARG A 138 -9.52 7.85 0.40
C ARG A 138 -9.28 6.70 1.36
N TRP A 139 -9.51 6.92 2.64
CA TRP A 139 -9.09 6.00 3.71
C TRP A 139 -10.24 5.23 4.37
N GLU A 140 -11.44 5.34 3.80
CA GLU A 140 -12.71 4.91 4.40
C GLU A 140 -12.75 3.39 4.66
N GLY A 141 -12.49 3.00 5.90
CA GLY A 141 -12.43 1.61 6.36
C GLY A 141 -11.07 0.95 6.14
N HIS A 142 -9.97 1.71 6.13
CA HIS A 142 -8.62 1.15 6.03
C HIS A 142 -8.01 0.86 7.41
N PHE A 143 -7.37 -0.29 7.54
CA PHE A 143 -6.65 -0.72 8.74
C PHE A 143 -5.21 -1.04 8.36
N ALA A 144 -4.28 -0.14 8.69
CA ALA A 144 -2.85 -0.30 8.41
C ALA A 144 -2.20 -1.09 9.55
N THR A 145 -2.46 -2.40 9.59
CA THR A 145 -2.02 -3.29 10.69
C THR A 145 -0.55 -3.68 10.57
N GLN A 146 -0.01 -3.77 9.36
CA GLN A 146 1.32 -4.36 9.10
C GLN A 146 2.27 -3.45 8.34
N ALA A 147 1.80 -2.27 7.91
CA ALA A 147 2.53 -1.41 7.00
C ALA A 147 3.64 -0.65 7.74
N ASP A 148 4.78 -0.50 7.07
CA ASP A 148 5.82 0.45 7.49
C ASP A 148 5.67 1.73 6.68
N ILE A 149 5.70 2.89 7.33
CA ILE A 149 5.42 4.20 6.75
C ILE A 149 6.51 5.18 7.22
N ILE A 150 7.47 5.49 6.35
CA ILE A 150 8.71 6.17 6.74
C ILE A 150 8.95 7.36 5.84
N ASP A 151 9.11 8.53 6.45
CA ASP A 151 9.37 9.81 5.78
C ASP A 151 8.32 10.12 4.68
N CYS A 152 7.09 9.63 4.84
CA CYS A 152 6.01 9.83 3.87
C CYS A 152 5.30 11.17 4.08
N VAL A 153 4.74 11.70 2.99
CA VAL A 153 3.93 12.93 3.00
C VAL A 153 2.47 12.60 2.75
N PHE A 154 1.57 13.14 3.57
CA PHE A 154 0.14 12.95 3.45
C PHE A 154 -0.57 14.28 3.17
N VAL A 155 -1.31 14.33 2.06
CA VAL A 155 -2.00 15.53 1.59
C VAL A 155 -3.50 15.24 1.42
N GLY A 156 -4.33 16.12 1.97
CA GLY A 156 -5.79 16.06 1.82
C GLY A 156 -6.51 15.51 3.04
N ARG A 157 -7.72 14.98 2.85
CA ARG A 157 -8.60 14.58 3.96
C ARG A 157 -8.36 13.12 4.38
N MET A 158 -8.12 12.90 5.66
CA MET A 158 -8.02 11.56 6.26
C MET A 158 -9.23 11.26 7.16
N ASN A 159 -9.93 10.17 6.86
CA ASN A 159 -11.17 9.80 7.54
C ASN A 159 -11.44 8.31 7.47
N GLY A 160 -11.81 7.73 8.61
CA GLY A 160 -12.28 6.36 8.71
C GLY A 160 -11.17 5.32 8.64
N CYS A 161 -9.97 5.62 9.10
CA CYS A 161 -8.86 4.67 9.10
C CYS A 161 -8.20 4.52 10.46
N VAL A 162 -7.52 3.40 10.63
CA VAL A 162 -6.78 3.09 11.85
C VAL A 162 -5.34 2.71 11.49
N TRP A 163 -4.40 3.36 12.17
CA TRP A 163 -2.98 3.10 12.08
C TRP A 163 -2.52 2.34 13.32
N PHE A 164 -1.74 1.29 13.14
CA PHE A 164 -1.27 0.45 14.23
C PHE A 164 0.25 0.55 14.37
N GLY A 165 0.76 0.82 15.57
CA GLY A 165 2.20 0.75 15.85
C GLY A 165 2.69 -0.69 15.96
N HIS A 166 1.79 -1.64 16.23
CA HIS A 166 2.06 -3.08 16.24
C HIS A 166 0.97 -3.87 15.52
N GLY A 167 1.34 -4.97 14.86
CA GLY A 167 0.38 -5.89 14.27
C GLY A 167 0.95 -7.28 14.03
N PRO A 168 0.11 -8.24 13.64
CA PRO A 168 0.54 -9.61 13.37
C PRO A 168 1.51 -9.62 12.19
N ASP A 169 2.60 -10.38 12.26
CA ASP A 169 3.43 -10.69 11.11
C ASP A 169 2.87 -11.88 10.30
N ALA A 170 3.59 -12.31 9.27
CA ALA A 170 3.20 -13.44 8.43
C ALA A 170 3.16 -14.78 9.18
N GLN A 171 3.77 -14.85 10.37
CA GLN A 171 3.85 -16.01 11.26
C GLN A 171 2.84 -15.91 12.42
N GLY A 172 2.10 -14.81 12.53
CA GLY A 172 1.12 -14.56 13.59
C GLY A 172 1.69 -13.95 14.87
N SER A 173 3.00 -13.66 14.94
CA SER A 173 3.59 -12.93 16.07
C SER A 173 3.30 -11.44 15.97
N SER A 174 3.10 -10.76 17.12
CA SER A 174 3.03 -9.30 17.14
C SER A 174 4.41 -8.72 16.83
N ARG A 175 4.50 -7.91 15.78
CA ARG A 175 5.68 -7.13 15.44
C ARG A 175 5.39 -5.65 15.56
N ARG A 176 6.44 -4.87 15.80
CA ARG A 176 6.39 -3.41 15.70
C ARG A 176 6.45 -2.98 14.22
N ASN A 177 5.55 -2.09 13.84
CA ASN A 177 5.60 -1.36 12.57
C ASN A 177 6.55 -0.16 12.71
N VAL A 178 7.29 0.15 11.65
CA VAL A 178 8.16 1.33 11.58
C VAL A 178 7.34 2.47 10.98
N ILE A 179 6.91 3.39 11.83
CA ILE A 179 6.08 4.55 11.46
C ILE A 179 6.80 5.80 11.97
N GLU A 180 7.55 6.51 11.15
CA GLU A 180 8.38 7.62 11.62
C GLU A 180 8.68 8.64 10.52
N GLY A 181 8.96 9.88 10.91
CA GLY A 181 9.36 10.95 10.00
C GLY A 181 8.24 11.45 9.08
N ASN A 182 7.00 11.02 9.28
CA ASN A 182 5.92 11.34 8.35
C ASN A 182 5.42 12.77 8.52
N ASP A 183 5.12 13.41 7.40
CA ASP A 183 4.58 14.76 7.31
C ASP A 183 3.07 14.71 7.03
N PHE A 184 2.30 15.12 8.02
CA PHE A 184 0.85 15.29 7.93
C PHE A 184 0.44 16.76 7.89
N THR A 185 1.35 17.73 7.77
CA THR A 185 1.02 19.17 7.90
C THR A 185 -0.07 19.64 6.92
N ALA A 186 -0.16 19.03 5.74
CA ALA A 186 -1.19 19.27 4.72
C ALA A 186 -2.41 18.32 4.82
N THR A 187 -2.53 17.57 5.91
CA THR A 187 -3.64 16.63 6.17
C THR A 187 -4.74 17.30 6.97
N GLN A 188 -5.98 17.10 6.54
CA GLN A 188 -7.19 17.43 7.30
C GLN A 188 -7.73 16.15 7.95
N PHE A 189 -7.50 16.01 9.25
CA PHE A 189 -8.02 14.88 10.03
C PHE A 189 -9.50 15.08 10.37
N THR A 190 -10.18 13.95 10.54
CA THR A 190 -11.53 13.88 11.11
C THR A 190 -11.48 13.11 12.42
N ALA A 191 -12.58 13.11 13.17
CA ALA A 191 -12.69 12.35 14.42
C ALA A 191 -12.62 10.81 14.23
N ASN A 192 -12.70 10.32 12.99
CA ASN A 192 -12.71 8.89 12.67
C ASN A 192 -11.31 8.36 12.28
N VAL A 193 -10.24 8.98 12.77
CA VAL A 193 -8.86 8.51 12.54
C VAL A 193 -8.31 8.01 13.87
N GLY A 194 -7.99 6.71 13.92
CA GLY A 194 -7.47 6.05 15.11
C GLY A 194 -5.97 5.79 15.01
N TRP A 195 -5.29 5.97 16.14
CA TRP A 195 -3.86 5.66 16.31
C TRP A 195 -3.74 4.64 17.44
N ARG A 196 -3.38 3.39 17.15
CA ARG A 196 -3.48 2.27 18.10
C ARG A 196 -2.17 1.54 18.31
N GLN A 197 -2.07 0.79 19.41
CA GLN A 197 -0.95 -0.12 19.65
C GLN A 197 0.40 0.60 19.54
N ASP A 198 0.58 1.67 20.31
CA ASP A 198 1.85 2.40 20.43
C ASP A 198 2.39 3.02 19.13
N VAL A 199 1.51 3.59 18.29
CA VAL A 199 1.98 4.46 17.18
C VAL A 199 2.85 5.57 17.76
N PRO A 200 4.09 5.77 17.26
CA PRO A 200 5.02 6.77 17.79
C PRO A 200 4.62 8.19 17.34
N ILE A 201 3.63 8.77 18.01
CA ILE A 201 3.04 10.07 17.70
C ILE A 201 4.08 11.20 17.67
N SER A 202 5.06 11.20 18.58
CA SER A 202 6.10 12.22 18.66
C SER A 202 7.11 12.17 17.51
N ALA A 203 7.12 11.08 16.73
CA ALA A 203 8.00 10.91 15.58
C ALA A 203 7.37 11.43 14.27
N GLN A 204 6.22 12.10 14.32
CA GLN A 204 5.52 12.63 13.15
C GLN A 204 5.39 14.15 13.22
N THR A 205 5.24 14.78 12.06
CA THR A 205 4.92 16.22 11.94
C THR A 205 3.43 16.40 11.69
N TRP A 206 2.77 17.14 12.58
CA TRP A 206 1.31 17.29 12.58
C TRP A 206 0.85 18.64 12.04
N PRO A 207 -0.40 18.75 11.53
CA PRO A 207 -1.02 20.04 11.23
C PRO A 207 -1.04 20.95 12.45
N GLN A 208 -0.94 22.25 12.21
CA GLN A 208 -1.07 23.25 13.27
C GLN A 208 -2.41 23.09 13.99
N GLY A 209 -2.37 23.01 15.33
CA GLY A 209 -3.55 22.89 16.17
C GLY A 209 -4.15 21.47 16.24
N TYR A 210 -3.60 20.50 15.51
CA TYR A 210 -4.00 19.10 15.65
C TYR A 210 -3.23 18.41 16.78
N ILE A 211 -3.94 17.79 17.71
CA ILE A 211 -3.37 16.96 18.76
C ILE A 211 -3.87 15.53 18.54
N PRO A 212 -3.03 14.61 18.04
CA PRO A 212 -3.40 13.20 17.91
C PRO A 212 -3.64 12.58 19.28
N LEU A 213 -4.71 11.78 19.38
CA LEU A 213 -5.03 11.00 20.56
C LEU A 213 -4.79 9.52 20.25
N ILE A 214 -4.06 8.84 21.12
CA ILE A 214 -3.84 7.40 20.99
C ILE A 214 -5.09 6.70 21.53
N ASP A 215 -5.68 5.87 20.67
CA ASP A 215 -6.67 4.89 21.04
C ASP A 215 -5.92 3.74 21.74
N GLY A 216 -6.23 3.50 23.02
CA GLY A 216 -5.69 2.37 23.79
C GLY A 216 -6.00 1.01 23.18
#